data_AF-A0AAE0KAQ0-F1
#
_entry.id   AF-A0AAE0KAQ0-F1
#
_cell.length_a   1.000
_cell.length_b   1.000
_cell.length_c   1.000
_cell.angle_alpha   90.00
_cell.angle_beta   90.00
_cell.angle_gamma   90.00
#
_symmetry.space_group_name_H-M   'P 1'
#
loop_
_entity.id
_entity.type
_entity.pdbx_description
1 polymer ?
#
loop_
_entity_poly.entity_id
_entity_poly.type
_entity_poly.pdbx_seq_one_letter_code
_entity_poly.pdbx_strand_id
1 'polypeptide(L)'
;MATLSSPVPSKVLVENEPKMTVGDVDYLLIPHHENFLDFPADTAVTLAVVYLVKPGQAVSAADLRSFRANVLDKDDVLQPEFCRNLVFYGSTAADASLQPGAEEELAAWNTRIWTFLPPLGNPRAKVAPGRYVSTGGTTWQPWRIYRDFNAALMCGFKPSLETVLDTSEAGTNQRVIVPSRCYFQPSKSRPLDGARITVKDNIDIAGHKTSLCNRSWQALYPPSSQTARCVQILIDAGAVAVGKAKLMAMIMREEPLDNRKPAHCNGCFSIRPSTGIMNTDGVVGQFPQFDMPAFFGRDIFRFSYFISLPPSVKILYPSDYLPTANNAQTQLLTQFVEGLERALNVKRTTISLAKKWSSDCPR
;
A
#
# COMPACT_ATOMS: atom_id res chain seq x y z
N MET A 1 9.12 47.63 -19.89
CA MET A 1 9.02 46.46 -20.81
C MET A 1 10.34 45.73 -20.77
N ALA A 2 10.39 44.58 -20.08
CA ALA A 2 11.52 43.66 -20.12
C ALA A 2 10.92 42.26 -20.22
N THR A 3 11.08 41.67 -21.40
CA THR A 3 10.61 40.34 -21.80
C THR A 3 11.49 39.27 -21.15
N LEU A 4 10.96 38.57 -20.15
CA LEU A 4 11.55 37.34 -19.64
C LEU A 4 11.07 36.16 -20.51
N SER A 5 11.78 35.92 -21.62
CA SER A 5 11.71 34.62 -22.29
C SER A 5 12.67 33.66 -21.59
N SER A 6 12.14 32.69 -20.86
CA SER A 6 12.86 31.46 -20.55
C SER A 6 12.06 30.31 -21.14
N PRO A 7 12.61 29.54 -22.10
CA PRO A 7 11.94 28.35 -22.59
C PRO A 7 12.04 27.28 -21.52
N VAL A 8 10.91 26.87 -20.94
CA VAL A 8 10.83 25.63 -20.18
C VAL A 8 11.17 24.49 -21.14
N PRO A 9 12.21 23.67 -20.92
CA PRO A 9 12.40 22.48 -21.71
C PRO A 9 11.43 21.42 -21.20
N SER A 10 10.17 21.49 -21.62
CA SER A 10 9.22 20.39 -21.44
C SER A 10 9.56 19.30 -22.46
N LYS A 11 10.61 18.51 -22.17
CA LYS A 11 10.70 17.16 -22.72
C LYS A 11 9.60 16.35 -22.05
N VAL A 12 8.39 16.40 -22.61
CA VAL A 12 7.41 15.35 -22.41
C VAL A 12 7.98 14.14 -23.14
N LEU A 13 8.79 13.34 -22.45
CA LEU A 13 9.00 11.97 -22.85
C LEU A 13 7.63 11.30 -22.70
N VAL A 14 6.87 11.23 -23.80
CA VAL A 14 5.74 10.31 -23.88
C VAL A 14 6.37 8.92 -23.89
N GLU A 15 6.73 8.42 -22.72
CA GLU A 15 6.98 7.00 -22.54
C GLU A 15 5.69 6.30 -22.97
N ASN A 16 5.78 5.44 -23.98
CA ASN A 16 4.69 4.53 -24.28
C ASN A 16 4.43 3.72 -23.01
N GLU A 17 3.32 4.00 -22.33
CA GLU A 17 2.88 3.28 -21.14
C GLU A 17 2.00 2.11 -21.59
N PRO A 18 2.55 0.89 -21.76
CA PRO A 18 1.76 -0.25 -22.21
C PRO A 18 0.67 -0.55 -21.17
N LYS A 19 -0.58 -0.53 -21.61
CA LYS A 19 -1.77 -0.73 -20.78
C LYS A 19 -2.61 -1.84 -21.33
N MET A 20 -3.37 -2.48 -20.44
CA MET A 20 -4.40 -3.41 -20.85
C MET A 20 -5.58 -3.36 -19.89
N THR A 21 -6.73 -3.80 -20.38
CA THR A 21 -7.94 -3.96 -19.58
C THR A 21 -8.28 -5.46 -19.53
N VAL A 22 -8.52 -5.97 -18.33
CA VAL A 22 -8.98 -7.35 -18.09
C VAL A 22 -10.28 -7.25 -17.29
N GLY A 23 -11.38 -7.71 -17.89
CA GLY A 23 -12.72 -7.45 -17.35
C GLY A 23 -13.01 -5.94 -17.36
N ASP A 24 -13.29 -5.38 -16.20
CA ASP A 24 -13.51 -3.95 -15.95
C ASP A 24 -12.30 -3.27 -15.27
N VAL A 25 -11.16 -3.95 -15.18
CA VAL A 25 -9.97 -3.49 -14.46
C VAL A 25 -8.83 -3.15 -15.42
N ASP A 26 -8.30 -1.94 -15.28
CA ASP A 26 -7.14 -1.45 -16.02
C ASP A 26 -5.83 -1.81 -15.34
N TYR A 27 -4.82 -2.16 -16.15
CA TYR A 27 -3.46 -2.47 -15.72
C TYR A 27 -2.43 -1.68 -16.53
N LEU A 28 -1.38 -1.24 -15.85
CA LEU A 28 -0.12 -0.82 -16.47
C LEU A 28 0.83 -2.01 -16.49
N LEU A 29 1.44 -2.29 -17.64
CA LEU A 29 2.37 -3.39 -17.82
C LEU A 29 3.79 -2.92 -17.47
N ILE A 30 4.36 -3.49 -16.41
CA ILE A 30 5.73 -3.24 -16.00
C ILE A 30 6.62 -4.35 -16.55
N PRO A 31 7.65 -4.05 -17.36
CA PRO A 31 8.47 -5.08 -17.97
C PRO A 31 9.20 -5.88 -16.89
N HIS A 32 9.16 -7.20 -17.00
CA HIS A 32 9.91 -8.10 -16.14
C HIS A 32 11.32 -8.30 -16.70
N HIS A 33 12.34 -8.26 -15.86
CA HIS A 33 13.74 -8.30 -16.30
C HIS A 33 14.16 -9.59 -17.02
N GLU A 34 13.45 -10.70 -16.77
CA GLU A 34 13.88 -12.05 -17.13
C GLU A 34 13.11 -12.69 -18.31
N ASN A 35 12.08 -12.03 -18.87
CA ASN A 35 11.28 -12.53 -20.01
C ASN A 35 11.01 -14.06 -20.02
N PHE A 36 10.63 -14.60 -18.86
CA PHE A 36 10.65 -16.04 -18.60
C PHE A 36 9.40 -16.79 -19.11
N LEU A 37 8.37 -16.08 -19.55
CA LEU A 37 7.19 -16.69 -20.17
C LEU A 37 7.41 -16.86 -21.67
N ASP A 38 7.66 -18.10 -22.10
CA ASP A 38 7.82 -18.47 -23.50
C ASP A 38 6.49 -18.99 -24.07
N PHE A 39 5.62 -18.05 -24.42
CA PHE A 39 4.42 -18.33 -25.22
C PHE A 39 4.70 -17.99 -26.68
N PRO A 40 4.09 -18.70 -27.66
CA PRO A 40 4.32 -18.44 -29.08
C PRO A 40 4.14 -16.96 -29.42
N ALA A 41 5.12 -16.35 -30.13
CA ALA A 41 5.15 -14.92 -30.43
C ALA A 41 3.90 -14.42 -31.20
N ASP A 42 3.20 -15.31 -31.90
CA ASP A 42 1.96 -15.03 -32.64
C ASP A 42 0.71 -14.93 -31.73
N THR A 43 0.83 -15.20 -30.43
CA THR A 43 -0.28 -14.95 -29.48
C THR A 43 -0.36 -13.47 -29.14
N ALA A 44 -1.52 -12.85 -29.41
CA ALA A 44 -1.73 -11.42 -29.25
C ALA A 44 -1.41 -10.91 -27.82
N VAL A 45 -1.98 -11.56 -26.79
CA VAL A 45 -1.70 -11.32 -25.36
C VAL A 45 -2.07 -12.57 -24.58
N THR A 46 -1.17 -13.09 -23.76
CA THR A 46 -1.43 -14.24 -22.88
C THR A 46 -1.40 -13.83 -21.42
N LEU A 47 -2.52 -14.04 -20.71
CA LEU A 47 -2.64 -13.88 -19.26
C LEU A 47 -2.31 -15.21 -18.59
N ALA A 48 -1.45 -15.22 -17.58
CA ALA A 48 -1.12 -16.44 -16.86
C ALA A 48 -0.96 -16.23 -15.36
N VAL A 49 -1.18 -17.29 -14.60
CA VAL A 49 -0.70 -17.41 -13.22
C VAL A 49 0.53 -18.31 -13.21
N VAL A 50 1.56 -17.91 -12.47
CA VAL A 50 2.79 -18.65 -12.26
C VAL A 50 2.76 -19.29 -10.88
N TYR A 51 2.89 -20.61 -10.85
CA TYR A 51 3.10 -21.44 -9.68
C TYR A 51 4.55 -21.93 -9.67
N LEU A 52 5.27 -21.77 -8.56
CA LEU A 52 6.66 -22.21 -8.47
C LEU A 52 6.76 -23.70 -8.11
N VAL A 53 7.51 -24.45 -8.91
CA VAL A 53 7.72 -25.89 -8.74
C VAL A 53 9.22 -26.22 -8.68
N LYS A 54 9.59 -27.27 -7.94
CA LYS A 54 10.96 -27.78 -7.87
C LYS A 54 11.12 -29.08 -8.68
N PRO A 55 12.33 -29.40 -9.15
CA PRO A 55 12.69 -30.74 -9.60
C PRO A 55 12.22 -31.84 -8.66
N GLY A 56 11.62 -32.91 -9.20
CA GLY A 56 11.04 -34.04 -8.48
C GLY A 56 9.69 -33.78 -7.78
N GLN A 57 9.11 -32.57 -7.87
CA GLN A 57 7.89 -32.24 -7.14
C GLN A 57 6.64 -32.79 -7.85
N ALA A 58 5.83 -33.55 -7.11
CA ALA A 58 4.48 -33.95 -7.50
C ALA A 58 3.46 -33.03 -6.85
N VAL A 59 2.83 -32.14 -7.63
CA VAL A 59 1.89 -31.12 -7.14
C VAL A 59 0.51 -31.73 -6.90
N SER A 60 0.01 -31.63 -5.67
CA SER A 60 -1.30 -32.13 -5.27
C SER A 60 -2.41 -31.07 -5.37
N ALA A 61 -3.67 -31.51 -5.33
CA ALA A 61 -4.81 -30.60 -5.18
C ALA A 61 -4.73 -29.75 -3.90
N ALA A 62 -4.17 -30.29 -2.83
CA ALA A 62 -3.98 -29.57 -1.57
C ALA A 62 -2.93 -28.45 -1.71
N ASP A 63 -1.86 -28.69 -2.46
CA ASP A 63 -0.84 -27.67 -2.75
C ASP A 63 -1.43 -26.52 -3.55
N LEU A 64 -2.24 -26.83 -4.57
CA LEU A 64 -2.96 -25.84 -5.37
C LEU A 64 -3.92 -25.02 -4.51
N ARG A 65 -4.76 -25.65 -3.68
CA ARG A 65 -5.65 -24.93 -2.75
C ARG A 65 -4.89 -24.05 -1.78
N SER A 66 -3.79 -24.53 -1.23
CA SER A 66 -2.93 -23.76 -0.35
C SER A 66 -2.34 -22.55 -1.08
N PHE A 67 -1.88 -22.72 -2.31
CA PHE A 67 -1.39 -21.64 -3.16
C PHE A 67 -2.46 -20.60 -3.44
N ARG A 68 -3.67 -21.03 -3.83
CA ARG A 68 -4.82 -20.15 -4.05
C ARG A 68 -5.11 -19.31 -2.81
N ALA A 69 -5.31 -19.96 -1.66
CA ALA A 69 -5.67 -19.29 -0.42
C ALA A 69 -4.56 -18.35 0.10
N ASN A 70 -3.29 -18.73 -0.07
CA ASN A 70 -2.18 -17.99 0.53
C ASN A 70 -1.55 -16.94 -0.38
N VAL A 71 -1.73 -17.06 -1.70
CA VAL A 71 -1.12 -16.18 -2.70
C VAL A 71 -2.21 -15.44 -3.47
N LEU A 72 -3.05 -16.17 -4.20
CA LEU A 72 -3.99 -15.57 -5.16
C LEU A 72 -5.16 -14.84 -4.47
N ASP A 73 -5.78 -15.44 -3.45
CA ASP A 73 -6.97 -14.88 -2.79
C ASP A 73 -6.64 -13.70 -1.88
N LYS A 74 -5.36 -13.54 -1.48
CA LYS A 74 -4.90 -12.35 -0.73
C LYS A 74 -4.68 -11.13 -1.63
N ASP A 75 -4.67 -11.34 -2.94
CA ASP A 75 -4.37 -10.34 -3.94
C ASP A 75 -5.65 -9.63 -4.41
N ASP A 76 -5.83 -8.40 -3.94
CA ASP A 76 -7.03 -7.60 -4.22
C ASP A 76 -7.03 -6.95 -5.61
N VAL A 77 -6.12 -7.39 -6.47
CA VAL A 77 -5.94 -6.91 -7.84
C VAL A 77 -5.78 -8.05 -8.85
N LEU A 78 -6.15 -9.28 -8.49
CA LEU A 78 -6.26 -10.42 -9.41
C LEU A 78 -7.61 -10.39 -10.14
N GLN A 79 -7.64 -10.81 -11.40
CA GLN A 79 -8.87 -11.07 -12.16
C GLN A 79 -8.97 -12.57 -12.53
N PRO A 80 -10.17 -13.16 -12.57
CA PRO A 80 -10.35 -14.58 -12.88
C PRO A 80 -9.74 -15.00 -14.21
N GLU A 81 -9.68 -14.13 -15.21
CA GLU A 81 -9.13 -14.39 -16.54
C GLU A 81 -7.65 -14.79 -16.51
N PHE A 82 -6.89 -14.33 -15.52
CA PHE A 82 -5.49 -14.75 -15.34
C PHE A 82 -5.37 -16.25 -15.02
N CYS A 83 -6.39 -16.84 -14.38
CA CYS A 83 -6.37 -18.25 -14.00
C CYS A 83 -6.62 -19.19 -15.18
N ARG A 84 -6.98 -18.68 -16.37
CA ARG A 84 -7.23 -19.51 -17.56
C ARG A 84 -5.98 -20.25 -18.03
N ASN A 85 -4.80 -19.67 -17.82
CA ASN A 85 -3.52 -20.32 -18.11
C ASN A 85 -2.69 -20.39 -16.83
N LEU A 86 -2.21 -21.59 -16.49
CA LEU A 86 -1.31 -21.80 -15.36
C LEU A 86 0.07 -22.26 -15.83
N VAL A 87 1.12 -21.66 -15.31
CA VAL A 87 2.51 -22.03 -15.60
C VAL A 87 3.14 -22.57 -14.33
N PHE A 88 3.52 -23.84 -14.34
CA PHE A 88 4.36 -24.46 -13.32
C PHE A 88 5.82 -24.14 -13.64
N TYR A 89 6.35 -23.08 -13.03
CA TYR A 89 7.68 -22.56 -13.32
C TYR A 89 8.74 -23.11 -12.36
N GLY A 90 9.84 -23.62 -12.91
CA GLY A 90 11.01 -24.09 -12.15
C GLY A 90 11.41 -25.54 -12.41
N SER A 91 10.62 -26.30 -13.15
CA SER A 91 10.95 -27.65 -13.62
C SER A 91 10.23 -27.98 -14.93
N THR A 92 10.61 -29.08 -15.56
CA THR A 92 10.01 -29.59 -16.82
C THR A 92 8.96 -30.65 -16.52
N ALA A 93 8.09 -30.95 -17.49
CA ALA A 93 7.11 -32.04 -17.38
C ALA A 93 7.74 -33.44 -17.24
N ALA A 94 9.05 -33.59 -17.50
CA ALA A 94 9.77 -34.85 -17.29
C ALA A 94 10.20 -35.06 -15.82
N ASP A 95 10.23 -33.99 -15.02
CA ASP A 95 10.84 -33.95 -13.69
C ASP A 95 9.89 -33.37 -12.62
N ALA A 96 8.73 -32.84 -13.02
CA ALA A 96 7.64 -32.51 -12.13
C ALA A 96 6.32 -33.00 -12.73
N SER A 97 5.35 -33.31 -11.85
CA SER A 97 4.08 -33.90 -12.26
C SER A 97 2.90 -33.40 -11.44
N LEU A 98 1.70 -33.65 -11.93
CA LEU A 98 0.46 -33.43 -11.20
C LEU A 98 0.00 -34.76 -10.59
N GLN A 99 -0.41 -34.74 -9.32
CA GLN A 99 -1.05 -35.88 -8.68
C GLN A 99 -2.53 -35.99 -9.10
N PRO A 100 -3.15 -37.19 -8.99
CA PRO A 100 -4.59 -37.34 -9.17
C PRO A 100 -5.38 -36.35 -8.31
N GLY A 101 -6.41 -35.71 -8.87
CA GLY A 101 -7.17 -34.67 -8.18
C GLY A 101 -6.70 -33.23 -8.47
N ALA A 102 -5.44 -33.05 -8.92
CA ALA A 102 -4.91 -31.71 -9.19
C ALA A 102 -5.52 -31.09 -10.45
N GLU A 103 -5.77 -31.89 -11.50
CA GLU A 103 -6.40 -31.41 -12.74
C GLU A 103 -7.86 -30.99 -12.49
N GLU A 104 -8.59 -31.71 -11.65
CA GLU A 104 -9.95 -31.35 -11.23
C GLU A 104 -9.96 -30.03 -10.45
N GLU A 105 -8.94 -29.78 -9.62
CA GLU A 105 -8.77 -28.51 -8.91
C GLU A 105 -8.47 -27.36 -9.88
N LEU A 106 -7.63 -27.59 -10.91
CA LEU A 106 -7.39 -26.60 -11.97
C LEU A 106 -8.66 -26.31 -12.78
N ALA A 107 -9.45 -27.33 -13.10
CA ALA A 107 -10.73 -27.17 -13.75
C ALA A 107 -11.71 -26.34 -12.90
N ALA A 108 -11.73 -26.52 -11.58
CA ALA A 108 -12.52 -25.71 -10.66
C ALA A 108 -12.12 -24.23 -10.65
N TRP A 109 -10.86 -23.91 -10.99
CA TRP A 109 -10.38 -22.53 -11.16
C TRP A 109 -10.67 -21.95 -12.56
N ASN A 110 -11.33 -22.72 -13.43
CA ASN A 110 -11.52 -22.42 -14.86
C ASN A 110 -10.19 -22.31 -15.63
N THR A 111 -9.16 -23.04 -15.19
CA THR A 111 -7.90 -23.21 -15.91
C THR A 111 -8.13 -24.13 -17.11
N ARG A 112 -7.77 -23.65 -18.31
CA ARG A 112 -7.94 -24.38 -19.58
C ARG A 112 -6.64 -24.98 -20.08
N ILE A 113 -5.54 -24.26 -19.86
CA ILE A 113 -4.22 -24.63 -20.33
C ILE A 113 -3.28 -24.56 -19.14
N TRP A 114 -2.44 -25.58 -18.98
CA TRP A 114 -1.33 -25.53 -18.05
C TRP A 114 -0.09 -26.16 -18.67
N THR A 115 1.08 -25.70 -18.24
CA THR A 115 2.37 -26.21 -18.75
C THR A 115 3.46 -26.11 -17.69
N PHE A 116 4.47 -26.95 -17.81
CA PHE A 116 5.70 -26.88 -17.01
C PHE A 116 6.77 -26.13 -17.81
N LEU A 117 7.32 -25.07 -17.22
CA LEU A 117 8.41 -24.30 -17.81
C LEU A 117 9.65 -24.39 -16.91
N PRO A 118 10.81 -24.81 -17.45
CA PRO A 118 12.07 -24.71 -16.72
C PRO A 118 12.47 -23.23 -16.56
N PRO A 119 13.41 -22.92 -15.66
CA PRO A 119 14.02 -21.60 -15.63
C PRO A 119 14.69 -21.28 -16.96
N LEU A 120 14.11 -20.35 -17.73
CA LEU A 120 14.73 -19.80 -18.92
C LEU A 120 15.72 -18.71 -18.52
N GLY A 121 16.92 -18.74 -19.11
CA GLY A 121 17.93 -17.70 -18.88
C GLY A 121 18.70 -17.85 -17.56
N ASN A 122 18.73 -16.79 -16.75
CA ASN A 122 19.58 -16.71 -15.57
C ASN A 122 19.07 -17.65 -14.45
N PRO A 123 19.81 -18.68 -14.03
CA PRO A 123 19.39 -19.59 -12.94
C PRO A 123 19.28 -18.89 -11.57
N ARG A 124 19.73 -17.63 -11.45
CA ARG A 124 19.54 -16.78 -10.26
C ARG A 124 18.33 -15.86 -10.36
N ALA A 125 17.58 -15.90 -11.48
CA ALA A 125 16.36 -15.13 -11.68
C ALA A 125 15.36 -15.42 -10.56
N LYS A 126 14.98 -14.39 -9.81
CA LYS A 126 13.96 -14.51 -8.77
C LYS A 126 12.58 -14.24 -9.38
N VAL A 127 11.97 -15.28 -9.94
CA VAL A 127 10.57 -15.23 -10.36
C VAL A 127 9.68 -15.38 -9.13
N ALA A 128 8.78 -14.43 -8.93
CA ALA A 128 7.77 -14.52 -7.89
C ALA A 128 6.55 -15.33 -8.39
N PRO A 129 5.82 -16.03 -7.52
CA PRO A 129 4.54 -16.58 -7.92
C PRO A 129 3.51 -15.47 -8.16
N GLY A 130 2.46 -15.78 -8.90
CA GLY A 130 1.31 -14.90 -9.11
C GLY A 130 1.05 -14.60 -10.58
N ARG A 131 0.34 -13.50 -10.86
CA ARG A 131 -0.11 -13.20 -12.22
C ARG A 131 0.98 -12.57 -13.08
N TYR A 132 0.96 -12.85 -14.37
CA TYR A 132 1.85 -12.27 -15.37
C TYR A 132 1.12 -12.12 -16.71
N VAL A 133 1.70 -11.30 -17.59
CA VAL A 133 1.25 -11.13 -18.97
C VAL A 133 2.43 -11.42 -19.88
N SER A 134 2.20 -12.17 -20.95
CA SER A 134 3.16 -12.32 -22.05
C SER A 134 2.59 -11.70 -23.32
N THR A 135 3.34 -10.81 -23.95
CA THR A 135 2.98 -10.17 -25.22
C THR A 135 4.25 -9.72 -25.93
N GLY A 136 4.34 -10.00 -27.25
CA GLY A 136 5.52 -9.65 -28.06
C GLY A 136 6.82 -10.26 -27.54
N GLY A 137 6.78 -11.50 -27.04
CA GLY A 137 7.93 -12.19 -26.44
C GLY A 137 8.45 -11.59 -25.14
N THR A 138 7.74 -10.61 -24.56
CA THR A 138 8.13 -9.94 -23.32
C THR A 138 7.20 -10.38 -22.19
N THR A 139 7.77 -10.64 -21.01
CA THR A 139 7.01 -10.91 -19.79
C THR A 139 6.78 -9.61 -19.02
N TRP A 140 5.57 -9.40 -18.54
CA TRP A 140 5.15 -8.19 -17.86
C TRP A 140 4.48 -8.52 -16.53
N GLN A 141 4.72 -7.67 -15.53
CA GLN A 141 3.93 -7.59 -14.31
C GLN A 141 2.79 -6.59 -14.52
N PRO A 142 1.52 -7.03 -14.52
CA PRO A 142 0.38 -6.13 -14.62
C PRO A 142 0.09 -5.48 -13.26
N TRP A 143 0.40 -4.19 -13.12
CA TRP A 143 0.08 -3.38 -11.95
C TRP A 143 -1.28 -2.71 -12.14
N ARG A 144 -2.20 -2.85 -11.17
CA ARG A 144 -3.57 -2.34 -11.31
C ARG A 144 -3.58 -0.82 -11.26
N ILE A 145 -4.35 -0.20 -12.15
CA ILE A 145 -4.65 1.22 -12.17
C ILE A 145 -5.96 1.43 -11.40
N TYR A 146 -5.90 2.16 -10.30
CA TYR A 146 -7.07 2.74 -9.63
C TYR A 146 -7.27 4.18 -10.06
N ARG A 147 -8.51 4.65 -9.93
CA ARG A 147 -8.90 6.05 -10.14
C ARG A 147 -9.24 6.71 -8.82
N ASP A 148 -8.58 7.83 -8.53
CA ASP A 148 -8.85 8.65 -7.35
C ASP A 148 -10.05 9.57 -7.59
N PHE A 149 -11.25 8.99 -7.52
CA PHE A 149 -12.51 9.73 -7.67
C PHE A 149 -12.79 10.70 -6.52
N ASN A 150 -12.18 10.47 -5.34
CA ASN A 150 -12.28 11.36 -4.19
C ASN A 150 -11.33 12.56 -4.28
N ALA A 151 -10.45 12.59 -5.29
CA ALA A 151 -9.41 13.59 -5.44
C ALA A 151 -8.60 13.76 -4.14
N ALA A 152 -8.27 12.65 -3.48
CA ALA A 152 -7.54 12.58 -2.23
C ALA A 152 -6.01 12.60 -2.41
N LEU A 153 -5.50 12.46 -3.64
CA LEU A 153 -4.06 12.42 -3.94
C LEU A 153 -3.58 13.68 -4.68
N MET A 154 -2.35 14.07 -4.38
CA MET A 154 -1.60 15.09 -5.11
C MET A 154 -0.93 14.52 -6.35
N CYS A 155 -0.40 13.29 -6.26
CA CYS A 155 0.15 12.55 -7.40
C CYS A 155 0.21 11.05 -7.11
N GLY A 156 0.23 10.24 -8.16
CA GLY A 156 0.59 8.82 -8.13
C GLY A 156 2.04 8.58 -8.55
N PHE A 157 2.67 7.52 -8.04
CA PHE A 157 4.03 7.12 -8.40
C PHE A 157 4.06 5.96 -9.40
N LYS A 158 5.10 5.94 -10.24
CA LYS A 158 5.49 4.76 -11.04
C LYS A 158 6.32 3.78 -10.17
N PRO A 159 6.56 2.53 -10.63
CA PRO A 159 7.38 1.55 -9.91
C PRO A 159 8.78 2.05 -9.52
N SER A 160 9.40 2.89 -10.35
CA SER A 160 10.52 3.72 -9.92
C SER A 160 9.95 4.91 -9.16
N LEU A 161 10.32 5.04 -7.88
CA LEU A 161 10.02 6.23 -7.08
C LEU A 161 10.60 7.51 -7.71
N GLU A 162 11.35 7.43 -8.79
CA GLU A 162 11.95 8.56 -9.49
C GLU A 162 10.99 9.24 -10.46
N THR A 163 9.81 8.65 -10.76
CA THR A 163 8.92 9.18 -11.80
C THR A 163 7.48 9.32 -11.32
N VAL A 164 6.91 10.51 -11.53
CA VAL A 164 5.49 10.78 -11.30
C VAL A 164 4.66 10.19 -12.44
N LEU A 165 3.57 9.51 -12.10
CA LEU A 165 2.66 8.92 -13.07
C LEU A 165 1.72 9.97 -13.68
N ASP A 166 1.00 10.68 -12.82
CA ASP A 166 0.09 11.77 -13.19
C ASP A 166 0.41 12.96 -12.28
N THR A 167 0.66 14.11 -12.89
CA THR A 167 0.64 15.39 -12.17
C THR A 167 -0.64 16.10 -12.57
N SER A 168 -1.38 16.59 -11.58
CA SER A 168 -2.46 17.49 -11.88
C SER A 168 -2.37 18.69 -10.96
N GLU A 169 -2.18 19.87 -11.54
CA GLU A 169 -2.23 21.13 -10.80
C GLU A 169 -3.63 21.45 -10.24
N ALA A 170 -4.64 20.60 -10.55
CA ALA A 170 -6.01 20.69 -10.06
C ALA A 170 -6.86 19.39 -10.13
N GLY A 171 -6.30 18.23 -10.44
CA GLY A 171 -7.06 17.10 -11.01
C GLY A 171 -7.80 16.23 -9.99
N THR A 172 -9.09 16.06 -10.26
CA THR A 172 -9.87 14.88 -9.89
C THR A 172 -9.45 13.68 -10.75
N ASN A 173 -9.72 12.45 -10.32
CA ASN A 173 -9.57 11.24 -11.14
C ASN A 173 -8.13 10.83 -11.52
N GLN A 174 -7.14 11.13 -10.67
CA GLN A 174 -5.76 10.70 -10.85
C GLN A 174 -5.61 9.18 -10.87
N ARG A 175 -4.60 8.65 -11.59
CA ARG A 175 -4.26 7.23 -11.54
C ARG A 175 -3.41 6.92 -10.32
N VAL A 176 -3.72 5.80 -9.67
CA VAL A 176 -2.90 5.20 -8.62
C VAL A 176 -2.57 3.80 -9.07
N ILE A 177 -1.30 3.56 -9.33
CA ILE A 177 -0.85 2.27 -9.83
C ILE A 177 -0.27 1.48 -8.69
N VAL A 178 -0.71 0.24 -8.56
CA VAL A 178 -0.29 -0.61 -7.47
C VAL A 178 0.15 -2.00 -7.93
N PRO A 179 1.19 -2.57 -7.31
CA PRO A 179 1.59 -3.92 -7.62
C PRO A 179 0.59 -4.94 -7.05
N SER A 180 0.65 -6.15 -7.62
CA SER A 180 0.10 -7.35 -6.99
C SER A 180 0.69 -7.56 -5.61
N ARG A 181 -0.11 -8.08 -4.66
CA ARG A 181 0.44 -8.57 -3.39
C ARG A 181 1.16 -9.92 -3.53
N CYS A 182 0.89 -10.69 -4.58
CA CYS A 182 1.46 -12.02 -4.80
C CYS A 182 2.99 -12.00 -4.94
N TYR A 183 3.54 -10.89 -5.44
CA TYR A 183 4.99 -10.77 -5.67
C TYR A 183 5.81 -10.59 -4.39
N PHE A 184 5.13 -10.46 -3.24
CA PHE A 184 5.75 -10.12 -1.98
C PHE A 184 5.45 -11.19 -0.92
N GLN A 185 6.45 -11.47 -0.10
CA GLN A 185 6.33 -12.40 1.02
C GLN A 185 6.87 -11.74 2.28
N PRO A 186 5.99 -11.24 3.18
CA PRO A 186 6.41 -10.65 4.44
C PRO A 186 7.33 -11.57 5.23
N SER A 187 8.41 -11.00 5.76
CA SER A 187 9.41 -11.70 6.56
C SER A 187 9.73 -10.92 7.83
N LYS A 188 10.50 -11.51 8.76
CA LYS A 188 10.91 -10.81 9.98
C LYS A 188 11.73 -9.54 9.69
N SER A 189 12.57 -9.55 8.66
CA SER A 189 13.39 -8.39 8.27
C SER A 189 12.64 -7.42 7.36
N ARG A 190 11.64 -7.89 6.62
CA ARG A 190 10.79 -7.08 5.73
C ARG A 190 9.31 -7.35 6.00
N PRO A 191 8.78 -6.89 7.13
CA PRO A 191 7.41 -7.19 7.55
C PRO A 191 6.34 -6.48 6.72
N LEU A 192 6.71 -5.43 5.98
CA LEU A 192 5.81 -4.62 5.16
C LEU A 192 5.86 -4.98 3.68
N ASP A 193 6.56 -6.05 3.28
CA ASP A 193 6.58 -6.50 1.89
C ASP A 193 5.15 -6.67 1.35
N GLY A 194 4.83 -5.92 0.28
CA GLY A 194 3.50 -5.89 -0.35
C GLY A 194 2.49 -4.94 0.30
N ALA A 195 2.84 -4.27 1.40
CA ALA A 195 2.08 -3.16 1.93
C ALA A 195 2.20 -1.97 0.97
N ARG A 196 1.07 -1.31 0.68
CA ARG A 196 1.00 -0.16 -0.21
C ARG A 196 0.61 1.05 0.62
N ILE A 197 1.42 2.11 0.56
CA ILE A 197 1.24 3.31 1.39
C ILE A 197 1.13 4.55 0.52
N THR A 198 0.31 5.49 0.95
CA THR A 198 0.33 6.87 0.47
C THR A 198 0.98 7.74 1.54
N VAL A 199 1.68 8.79 1.12
CA VAL A 199 2.46 9.65 2.01
C VAL A 199 1.89 11.06 1.95
N LYS A 200 1.58 11.66 3.10
CA LYS A 200 1.01 13.01 3.15
C LYS A 200 1.94 14.02 2.47
N ASP A 201 1.39 14.99 1.74
CA ASP A 201 2.16 15.91 0.90
C ASP A 201 3.03 16.95 1.63
N ASN A 202 3.17 16.85 2.95
CA ASN A 202 4.15 17.58 3.75
C ASN A 202 5.36 16.72 4.15
N ILE A 203 5.45 15.48 3.65
CA ILE A 203 6.51 14.54 3.98
C ILE A 203 7.31 14.22 2.72
N ASP A 204 8.62 14.43 2.77
CA ASP A 204 9.51 14.27 1.62
C ASP A 204 9.60 12.84 1.10
N ILE A 205 9.65 12.71 -0.22
CA ILE A 205 10.00 11.50 -0.96
C ILE A 205 11.09 11.90 -1.95
N ALA A 206 12.19 11.15 -1.99
CA ALA A 206 13.29 11.42 -2.92
C ALA A 206 12.79 11.49 -4.37
N GLY A 207 13.25 12.49 -5.12
CA GLY A 207 12.86 12.72 -6.52
C GLY A 207 11.52 13.45 -6.70
N HIS A 208 10.75 13.69 -5.62
CA HIS A 208 9.44 14.35 -5.69
C HIS A 208 9.41 15.68 -4.96
N LYS A 209 8.56 16.59 -5.44
CA LYS A 209 8.25 17.83 -4.72
C LYS A 209 7.29 17.54 -3.56
N THR A 210 7.52 18.25 -2.46
CA THR A 210 6.58 18.38 -1.34
C THR A 210 5.89 19.73 -1.52
N SER A 211 4.62 19.72 -1.93
CA SER A 211 3.94 20.94 -2.40
C SER A 211 3.18 21.69 -1.31
N LEU A 212 2.88 21.02 -0.18
CA LEU A 212 1.99 21.52 0.87
C LEU A 212 0.62 21.96 0.35
N CYS A 213 0.17 21.38 -0.77
CA CYS A 213 -1.00 21.84 -1.52
C CYS A 213 -0.97 23.36 -1.80
N ASN A 214 0.21 23.94 -2.03
CA ASN A 214 0.42 25.36 -2.30
C ASN A 214 1.31 25.58 -3.53
N ARG A 215 0.79 26.27 -4.55
CA ARG A 215 1.48 26.48 -5.83
C ARG A 215 2.76 27.32 -5.69
N SER A 216 2.75 28.33 -4.83
CA SER A 216 3.92 29.19 -4.61
C SER A 216 5.04 28.41 -3.91
N TRP A 217 4.70 27.59 -2.92
CA TRP A 217 5.64 26.67 -2.27
C TRP A 217 6.23 25.68 -3.29
N GLN A 218 5.36 25.03 -4.07
CA GLN A 218 5.77 24.09 -5.11
C GLN A 218 6.70 24.73 -6.16
N ALA A 219 6.45 25.98 -6.54
CA ALA A 219 7.28 26.71 -7.49
C ALA A 219 8.65 27.07 -6.89
N LEU A 220 8.69 27.40 -5.61
CA LEU A 220 9.89 27.85 -4.91
C LEU A 220 10.88 26.71 -4.64
N TYR A 221 10.39 25.54 -4.20
CA TYR A 221 11.26 24.45 -3.75
C TYR A 221 11.49 23.39 -4.84
N PRO A 222 12.72 22.87 -4.97
CA PRO A 222 13.02 21.75 -5.85
C PRO A 222 12.46 20.43 -5.28
N PRO A 223 12.44 19.34 -6.08
CA PRO A 223 12.23 18.00 -5.54
C PRO A 223 13.25 17.66 -4.44
N SER A 224 12.82 16.93 -3.42
CA SER A 224 13.73 16.51 -2.34
C SER A 224 14.72 15.46 -2.85
N SER A 225 15.98 15.52 -2.41
CA SER A 225 16.99 14.51 -2.74
C SER A 225 16.92 13.28 -1.85
N GLN A 226 16.17 13.36 -0.73
CA GLN A 226 16.06 12.30 0.26
C GLN A 226 14.60 12.05 0.61
N THR A 227 14.29 10.80 0.93
CA THR A 227 13.00 10.43 1.52
C THR A 227 13.05 10.71 3.02
N ALA A 228 11.98 11.28 3.57
CA ALA A 228 11.87 11.55 5.00
C ALA A 228 12.16 10.29 5.83
N ARG A 229 12.87 10.42 6.95
CA ARG A 229 13.41 9.25 7.67
C ARG A 229 12.32 8.30 8.15
N CYS A 230 11.20 8.84 8.61
CA CYS A 230 10.02 8.07 9.04
C CYS A 230 9.39 7.25 7.91
N VAL A 231 9.47 7.71 6.66
CA VAL A 231 8.97 6.98 5.48
C VAL A 231 10.01 5.98 4.99
N GLN A 232 11.29 6.35 5.00
CA GLN A 232 12.37 5.46 4.56
C GLN A 232 12.38 4.16 5.37
N ILE A 233 12.12 4.22 6.68
CA ILE A 233 11.98 3.03 7.54
C ILE A 233 10.90 2.07 7.03
N LEU A 234 9.77 2.60 6.53
CA LEU A 234 8.68 1.77 6.00
C LEU A 234 9.08 1.14 4.66
N ILE A 235 9.75 1.89 3.80
CA ILE A 235 10.25 1.41 2.50
C ILE A 235 11.32 0.32 2.69
N ASP A 236 12.27 0.54 3.61
CA ASP A 236 13.31 -0.43 3.99
C ASP A 236 12.69 -1.73 4.52
N ALA A 237 11.57 -1.62 5.25
CA ALA A 237 10.77 -2.75 5.74
C ALA A 237 9.87 -3.40 4.66
N GLY A 238 9.80 -2.83 3.45
CA GLY A 238 9.15 -3.42 2.28
C GLY A 238 7.86 -2.76 1.80
N ALA A 239 7.46 -1.64 2.40
CA ALA A 239 6.31 -0.89 1.92
C ALA A 239 6.59 -0.26 0.55
N VAL A 240 5.58 -0.26 -0.31
CA VAL A 240 5.59 0.40 -1.61
C VAL A 240 4.84 1.72 -1.49
N ALA A 241 5.53 2.84 -1.65
CA ALA A 241 4.89 4.14 -1.75
C ALA A 241 4.24 4.28 -3.13
N VAL A 242 2.94 4.59 -3.16
CA VAL A 242 2.15 4.63 -4.42
C VAL A 242 1.71 6.04 -4.81
N GLY A 243 1.97 7.04 -3.96
CA GLY A 243 1.66 8.43 -4.25
C GLY A 243 1.67 9.35 -3.02
N LYS A 244 1.45 10.64 -3.28
CA LYS A 244 1.34 11.69 -2.25
C LYS A 244 -0.13 12.02 -1.98
N ALA A 245 -0.55 12.07 -0.72
CA ALA A 245 -1.91 12.39 -0.30
C ALA A 245 -2.09 13.89 -0.04
N LYS A 246 -3.27 14.43 -0.38
CA LYS A 246 -3.62 15.83 -0.15
C LYS A 246 -3.67 16.15 1.35
N LEU A 247 -3.49 17.44 1.63
CA LEU A 247 -3.60 18.04 2.95
C LEU A 247 -4.23 19.43 2.83
N MET A 248 -4.62 20.03 3.95
CA MET A 248 -5.07 21.42 3.96
C MET A 248 -3.88 22.33 3.66
N ALA A 249 -3.99 23.22 2.67
CA ALA A 249 -2.86 23.99 2.16
C ALA A 249 -2.01 24.62 3.28
N MET A 250 -0.69 24.47 3.19
CA MET A 250 0.28 24.92 4.19
C MET A 250 0.08 24.32 5.59
N ILE A 251 -0.57 23.16 5.69
CA ILE A 251 -0.82 22.46 6.96
C ILE A 251 -1.68 23.34 7.90
N MET A 252 -2.44 24.28 7.34
CA MET A 252 -3.22 25.25 8.11
C MET A 252 -4.30 24.52 8.93
N ARG A 253 -4.46 24.94 10.19
CA ARG A 253 -5.43 24.38 11.15
C ARG A 253 -5.21 22.91 11.54
N GLU A 254 -4.01 22.36 11.32
CA GLU A 254 -3.67 21.07 11.92
C GLU A 254 -3.39 21.25 13.41
N GLU A 255 -4.42 21.02 14.21
CA GLU A 255 -4.26 20.90 15.65
C GLU A 255 -3.47 19.60 15.99
N PRO A 256 -2.78 19.52 17.14
CA PRO A 256 -2.02 18.31 17.54
C PRO A 256 -2.81 16.98 17.56
N LEU A 257 -4.14 17.04 17.44
CA LEU A 257 -5.06 15.90 17.40
C LEU A 257 -5.67 15.63 16.01
N ASP A 258 -5.37 16.46 15.01
CA ASP A 258 -6.08 16.52 13.73
C ASP A 258 -5.81 15.30 12.82
N ASN A 259 -4.98 14.35 13.23
CA ASN A 259 -4.87 13.07 12.53
C ASN A 259 -6.03 12.11 12.87
N ARG A 260 -6.62 12.17 14.08
CA ARG A 260 -7.67 11.20 14.49
C ARG A 260 -9.04 11.55 13.93
N LYS A 261 -9.33 12.85 13.81
CA LYS A 261 -10.59 13.38 13.28
C LYS A 261 -10.87 12.94 11.83
N PRO A 262 -9.98 13.11 10.85
CA PRO A 262 -10.22 12.64 9.49
C PRO A 262 -10.37 11.12 9.43
N ALA A 263 -9.66 10.36 10.26
CA ALA A 263 -9.85 8.91 10.33
C ALA A 263 -11.28 8.55 10.76
N HIS A 264 -11.77 9.19 11.82
CA HIS A 264 -13.15 9.02 12.30
C HIS A 264 -14.17 9.42 11.22
N CYS A 265 -14.00 10.57 10.57
CA CYS A 265 -14.92 11.01 9.51
C CYS A 265 -14.95 10.07 8.28
N ASN A 266 -13.87 9.30 8.04
CA ASN A 266 -13.76 8.39 6.91
C ASN A 266 -13.92 6.90 7.29
N GLY A 267 -14.31 6.59 8.53
CA GLY A 267 -14.47 5.20 8.99
C GLY A 267 -13.18 4.38 8.98
N CYS A 268 -12.03 5.04 9.20
CA CYS A 268 -10.71 4.42 9.25
C CYS A 268 -10.13 4.46 10.67
N PHE A 269 -9.22 3.54 10.96
CA PHE A 269 -8.39 3.58 12.14
C PHE A 269 -7.23 4.57 11.92
N SER A 270 -6.87 5.30 12.97
CA SER A 270 -5.64 6.09 13.00
C SER A 270 -4.93 5.94 14.33
N ILE A 271 -3.62 5.99 14.27
CA ILE A 271 -2.76 6.01 15.44
C ILE A 271 -1.69 7.09 15.26
N ARG A 272 -1.61 7.96 16.26
CA ARG A 272 -0.54 8.94 16.41
C ARG A 272 0.40 8.42 17.49
N PRO A 273 1.65 8.07 17.16
CA PRO A 273 2.66 7.71 18.16
C PRO A 273 2.96 8.86 19.13
N SER A 274 3.65 8.53 20.21
CA SER A 274 4.18 9.54 21.15
C SER A 274 5.07 10.55 20.41
N THR A 275 4.93 11.83 20.74
CA THR A 275 5.80 12.89 20.19
C THR A 275 7.27 12.53 20.43
N GLY A 276 8.10 12.72 19.40
CA GLY A 276 9.55 12.51 19.47
C GLY A 276 10.02 11.06 19.32
N ILE A 277 9.11 10.08 19.20
CA ILE A 277 9.52 8.66 19.07
C ILE A 277 10.05 8.29 17.67
N MET A 278 9.70 9.07 16.63
CA MET A 278 10.19 8.87 15.26
C MET A 278 11.05 10.05 14.86
N ASN A 279 12.08 9.79 14.06
CA ASN A 279 12.82 10.83 13.37
C ASN A 279 11.93 11.44 12.27
N THR A 280 11.70 12.76 12.35
CA THR A 280 10.86 13.53 11.43
C THR A 280 11.67 14.39 10.46
N ASP A 281 12.95 14.10 10.25
CA ASP A 281 13.77 14.75 9.22
C ASP A 281 13.12 14.52 7.84
N GLY A 282 12.96 15.60 7.08
CA GLY A 282 12.21 15.61 5.82
C GLY A 282 10.68 15.73 5.98
N VAL A 283 10.18 16.03 7.18
CA VAL A 283 8.77 16.39 7.40
C VAL A 283 8.66 17.89 7.58
N VAL A 284 7.87 18.55 6.73
CA VAL A 284 7.48 19.94 6.93
C VAL A 284 6.39 19.99 8.00
N GLY A 285 6.73 20.58 9.15
CA GLY A 285 5.84 20.75 10.29
C GLY A 285 5.37 22.21 10.46
N GLN A 286 4.42 22.42 11.36
CA GLN A 286 3.97 23.72 11.82
C GLN A 286 4.46 24.03 13.24
N PHE A 287 4.38 23.05 14.14
CA PHE A 287 4.77 23.17 15.55
C PHE A 287 5.67 22.00 15.95
N PRO A 288 7.01 22.12 15.83
CA PRO A 288 7.93 21.01 16.05
C PRO A 288 7.78 20.30 17.40
N GLN A 289 7.30 21.00 18.43
CA GLN A 289 7.06 20.44 19.77
C GLN A 289 5.84 19.51 19.84
N PHE A 290 4.93 19.56 18.86
CA PHE A 290 3.69 18.78 18.83
C PHE A 290 3.58 17.90 17.58
N ASP A 291 4.27 18.26 16.50
CA ASP A 291 4.16 17.58 15.22
C ASP A 291 4.64 16.14 15.32
N MET A 292 3.80 15.24 14.82
CA MET A 292 4.09 13.83 14.79
C MET A 292 3.34 13.18 13.63
N PRO A 293 4.02 12.52 12.68
CA PRO A 293 3.35 11.72 11.67
C PRO A 293 2.45 10.66 12.31
N ALA A 294 1.28 10.47 11.72
CA ALA A 294 0.30 9.47 12.15
C ALA A 294 0.05 8.47 11.03
N PHE A 295 -0.37 7.27 11.42
CA PHE A 295 -0.71 6.20 10.50
C PHE A 295 -2.23 6.07 10.37
N PHE A 296 -2.67 5.68 9.18
CA PHE A 296 -4.08 5.46 8.85
C PHE A 296 -4.23 4.08 8.21
N GLY A 297 -5.35 3.41 8.50
CA GLY A 297 -5.63 2.10 7.93
C GLY A 297 -7.09 1.70 8.09
N ARG A 298 -7.57 0.83 7.20
CA ARG A 298 -8.88 0.18 7.32
C ARG A 298 -8.86 -1.10 8.17
N ASP A 299 -7.66 -1.55 8.49
CA ASP A 299 -7.41 -2.78 9.23
C ASP A 299 -6.49 -2.46 10.42
N ILE A 300 -7.06 -2.50 11.62
CA ILE A 300 -6.35 -2.18 12.87
C ILE A 300 -5.22 -3.17 13.15
N PHE A 301 -5.33 -4.42 12.68
CA PHE A 301 -4.33 -5.45 12.96
C PHE A 301 -3.00 -5.14 12.25
N ARG A 302 -3.01 -4.35 11.18
CA ARG A 302 -1.79 -3.91 10.49
C ARG A 302 -0.93 -2.98 11.34
N PHE A 303 -1.48 -2.32 12.35
CA PHE A 303 -0.69 -1.43 13.21
C PHE A 303 0.25 -2.21 14.13
N SER A 304 -0.04 -3.49 14.38
CA SER A 304 0.82 -4.35 15.21
C SER A 304 2.23 -4.57 14.65
N TYR A 305 2.44 -4.33 13.34
CA TYR A 305 3.76 -4.45 12.73
C TYR A 305 4.77 -3.39 13.20
N PHE A 306 4.28 -2.24 13.68
CA PHE A 306 5.12 -1.10 14.05
C PHE A 306 4.72 -0.47 15.39
N ILE A 307 3.76 -1.07 16.11
CA ILE A 307 3.27 -0.59 17.40
C ILE A 307 3.09 -1.78 18.35
N SER A 308 3.66 -1.65 19.54
CA SER A 308 3.45 -2.58 20.65
C SER A 308 2.61 -1.91 21.74
N LEU A 309 1.75 -2.70 22.39
CA LEU A 309 1.00 -2.25 23.56
C LEU A 309 1.79 -2.52 24.84
N PRO A 310 1.68 -1.65 25.86
CA PRO A 310 2.28 -1.90 27.17
C PRO A 310 1.57 -3.07 27.89
N PRO A 311 2.27 -3.76 28.81
CA PRO A 311 1.79 -4.99 29.46
C PRO A 311 0.68 -4.77 30.49
N SER A 312 0.48 -3.53 30.98
CA SER A 312 -0.57 -3.20 31.94
C SER A 312 -1.29 -1.93 31.50
N VAL A 313 -2.62 -1.98 31.53
CA VAL A 313 -3.50 -0.90 31.07
C VAL A 313 -4.55 -0.58 32.12
N LYS A 314 -4.82 0.71 32.30
CA LYS A 314 -5.95 1.23 33.08
C LYS A 314 -6.85 2.03 32.15
N ILE A 315 -8.15 1.93 32.35
CA ILE A 315 -9.13 2.73 31.61
C ILE A 315 -9.45 3.98 32.44
N LEU A 316 -9.07 5.15 31.96
CA LEU A 316 -9.43 6.44 32.57
C LEU A 316 -10.66 7.00 31.85
N TYR A 317 -11.72 7.28 32.60
CA TYR A 317 -12.98 7.79 32.07
C TYR A 317 -13.15 9.27 32.46
N PRO A 318 -12.95 10.22 31.53
CA PRO A 318 -12.93 11.64 31.86
C PRO A 318 -14.34 12.22 32.03
N SER A 319 -14.75 12.46 33.27
CA SER A 319 -16.10 12.96 33.61
C SER A 319 -16.39 14.37 33.13
N ASP A 320 -15.35 15.15 32.78
CA ASP A 320 -15.53 16.51 32.28
C ASP A 320 -16.05 16.52 30.82
N TYR A 321 -15.89 15.41 30.10
CA TYR A 321 -16.26 15.28 28.68
C TYR A 321 -17.29 14.19 28.41
N LEU A 322 -17.47 13.25 29.35
CA LEU A 322 -18.38 12.13 29.23
C LEU A 322 -19.35 12.08 30.43
N PRO A 323 -20.65 11.78 30.21
CA PRO A 323 -21.30 11.49 28.93
C PRO A 323 -21.36 12.70 28.00
N THR A 324 -21.57 12.47 26.70
CA THR A 324 -21.72 13.55 25.73
C THR A 324 -23.15 14.09 25.74
N ALA A 325 -23.37 15.28 25.18
CA ALA A 325 -24.71 15.85 25.03
C ALA A 325 -25.64 15.03 24.11
N ASN A 326 -25.09 14.08 23.33
CA ASN A 326 -25.86 13.20 22.46
C ASN A 326 -26.03 11.83 23.14
N ASN A 327 -27.29 11.48 23.47
CA ASN A 327 -27.61 10.24 24.16
C ASN A 327 -27.21 8.98 23.36
N ALA A 328 -27.44 8.97 22.04
CA ALA A 328 -27.08 7.83 21.20
C ALA A 328 -25.56 7.62 21.16
N GLN A 329 -24.79 8.71 21.06
CA GLN A 329 -23.33 8.68 21.13
C GLN A 329 -22.87 8.17 22.51
N THR A 330 -23.47 8.66 23.59
CA THR A 330 -23.16 8.23 24.96
C THR A 330 -23.41 6.73 25.13
N GLN A 331 -24.50 6.21 24.58
CA GLN A 331 -24.85 4.80 24.67
C GLN A 331 -23.82 3.92 23.94
N LEU A 332 -23.39 4.32 22.74
CA LEU A 332 -22.32 3.64 21.99
C LEU A 332 -20.99 3.66 22.74
N LEU A 333 -20.58 4.81 23.27
CA LEU A 333 -19.35 4.94 24.06
C LEU A 333 -19.40 4.09 25.33
N THR A 334 -20.55 4.02 25.99
CA THR A 334 -20.74 3.21 27.19
C THR A 334 -20.58 1.72 26.88
N GLN A 335 -21.24 1.22 25.83
CA GLN A 335 -21.09 -0.16 25.36
C GLN A 335 -19.64 -0.49 24.99
N PHE A 336 -18.95 0.44 24.32
CA PHE A 336 -17.54 0.28 23.97
C PHE A 336 -16.65 0.16 25.22
N VAL A 337 -16.83 1.05 26.21
CA VAL A 337 -16.05 0.99 27.44
C VAL A 337 -16.34 -0.28 28.23
N GLU A 338 -17.60 -0.72 28.32
CA GLU A 338 -17.97 -2.01 28.94
C GLU A 338 -17.35 -3.20 28.19
N GLY A 339 -17.23 -3.11 26.87
CA GLY A 339 -16.48 -4.06 26.05
C GLY A 339 -15.00 -4.10 26.43
N LEU A 340 -14.36 -2.93 26.55
CA LEU A 340 -12.95 -2.83 26.97
C LEU A 340 -12.73 -3.36 28.39
N GLU A 341 -13.61 -3.02 29.33
CA GLU A 341 -13.54 -3.51 30.72
C GLU A 341 -13.57 -5.03 30.78
N ARG A 342 -14.46 -5.67 29.99
CA ARG A 342 -14.53 -7.13 29.87
C ARG A 342 -13.29 -7.72 29.21
N ALA A 343 -12.87 -7.16 28.07
CA ALA A 343 -11.74 -7.69 27.29
C ALA A 343 -10.41 -7.59 28.04
N LEU A 344 -10.21 -6.51 28.82
CA LEU A 344 -8.98 -6.26 29.57
C LEU A 344 -9.05 -6.76 31.02
N ASN A 345 -10.21 -7.24 31.47
CA ASN A 345 -10.47 -7.59 32.87
C ASN A 345 -10.07 -6.47 33.85
N VAL A 346 -10.43 -5.22 33.52
CA VAL A 346 -10.20 -4.04 34.36
C VAL A 346 -11.48 -3.21 34.48
N LYS A 347 -11.61 -2.44 35.55
CA LYS A 347 -12.68 -1.45 35.69
C LYS A 347 -12.18 -0.06 35.34
N ARG A 348 -13.04 0.74 34.72
CA ARG A 348 -12.75 2.15 34.46
C ARG A 348 -12.60 2.92 35.77
N THR A 349 -11.72 3.91 35.76
CA THR A 349 -11.58 4.88 36.84
C THR A 349 -12.06 6.23 36.34
N THR A 350 -13.11 6.75 36.94
CA THR A 350 -13.61 8.09 36.61
C THR A 350 -12.63 9.15 37.10
N ILE A 351 -12.28 10.10 36.24
CA ILE A 351 -11.36 11.20 36.57
C ILE A 351 -11.94 12.54 36.11
N SER A 352 -11.68 13.60 36.87
CA SER A 352 -11.83 14.97 36.39
C SER A 352 -10.44 15.54 36.10
N LEU A 353 -10.17 15.74 34.82
CA LEU A 353 -8.98 16.41 34.30
C LEU A 353 -8.93 17.86 34.75
N ALA A 354 -10.07 18.57 34.79
CA ALA A 354 -10.13 19.94 35.30
C ALA A 354 -9.69 20.03 36.76
N LYS A 355 -10.20 19.15 37.63
CA LYS A 355 -9.77 19.08 39.03
C LYS A 355 -8.29 18.73 39.14
N LYS A 356 -7.83 17.71 38.39
CA LYS A 356 -6.42 17.29 38.43
C LYS A 356 -5.47 18.40 37.98
N TRP A 357 -5.83 19.14 36.93
CA TRP A 357 -5.08 20.30 36.43
C TRP A 357 -5.01 21.41 37.48
N SER A 358 -6.11 21.71 38.17
CA SER A 358 -6.12 22.74 39.23
C SER A 358 -5.22 22.40 40.42
N SER A 359 -5.08 21.12 40.75
CA SER A 359 -4.28 20.66 41.90
C SER A 359 -2.82 20.36 41.56
N ASP A 360 -2.54 19.97 40.31
CA ASP A 360 -1.30 19.32 39.89
C ASP A 360 -0.98 19.66 38.43
N CYS A 361 -1.06 20.95 38.08
CA CYS A 361 -0.65 21.43 36.76
C CYS A 361 0.86 21.21 36.58
N PRO A 362 1.32 20.62 35.47
CA PRO A 362 2.73 20.61 35.12
C PRO A 362 3.26 22.05 35.14
N ARG A 363 4.33 22.29 35.92
CA ARG A 363 4.98 23.60 36.04
C ARG A 363 6.07 23.77 35.01
#